data_AF-A0A1J3IEK8-F1
#
_entry.id   AF-A0A1J3IEK8-F1
#
_cell.length_a   1.000
_cell.length_b   1.000
_cell.length_c   1.000
_cell.angle_alpha   90.00
_cell.angle_beta   90.00
_cell.angle_gamma   90.00
#
_symmetry.space_group_name_H-M   'P 1'
#
loop_
_entity.id
_entity.type
_entity.pdbx_description
1 polymer ?
#
loop_
_entity_poly.entity_id
_entity_poly.type
_entity_poly.pdbx_seq_one_letter_code
_entity_poly.pdbx_strand_id
1 'polypeptide(L)'
;SRQLVVDKPHETWIVFGGKPIRFSLREFAAVTSLNCNPCPQPEKGTLKCKPGMTPYWFTLFGGEENVTGEMLASLLRRSRNLDAETKIKYACLLLVDGLLCRRSFNMKIPKEHVEMIRDLDFFLKYPWGRYAFDLTMQCIKTRTVNQLSQPTVAIQGFIHAMQLVFIEAVPDVLTAVG
;
A
#
# COMPACT_ATOMS: atom_id res chain seq x y z
N SER A 1 27.91 -0.66 2.86
CA SER A 1 26.54 -0.94 3.35
C SER A 1 26.16 0.13 4.37
N ARG A 2 25.01 0.80 4.22
CA ARG A 2 24.53 1.88 5.13
C ARG A 2 23.38 1.42 6.05
N GLN A 3 23.14 0.12 6.11
CA GLN A 3 22.13 -0.48 6.96
C GLN A 3 22.80 -1.02 8.23
N LEU A 4 22.28 -0.64 9.41
CA LEU A 4 22.73 -1.22 10.68
C LEU A 4 22.06 -2.59 10.84
N VAL A 5 22.83 -3.59 11.29
CA VAL A 5 22.30 -4.91 11.65
C VAL A 5 21.53 -4.75 12.96
N VAL A 6 20.23 -5.03 12.94
CA VAL A 6 19.36 -4.87 14.11
C VAL A 6 18.59 -6.15 14.36
N ASP A 7 18.55 -6.57 15.62
CA ASP A 7 17.93 -7.82 16.10
C ASP A 7 16.39 -7.78 16.07
N LYS A 8 15.80 -6.59 15.87
CA LYS A 8 14.35 -6.37 15.89
C LYS A 8 13.71 -6.61 14.52
N PRO A 9 12.74 -7.54 14.39
CA PRO A 9 12.17 -7.93 13.10
C PRO A 9 11.30 -6.85 12.44
N HIS A 10 10.80 -5.85 13.18
CA HIS A 10 9.84 -4.86 12.67
C HIS A 10 10.41 -3.45 12.45
N GLU A 11 11.73 -3.28 12.48
CA GLU A 11 12.38 -2.01 12.15
C GLU A 11 13.60 -2.23 11.25
N THR A 12 13.98 -1.19 10.52
CA THR A 12 15.25 -1.09 9.81
C THR A 12 15.90 0.24 10.16
N TRP A 13 17.24 0.27 10.14
CA TRP A 13 18.03 1.45 10.46
C TRP A 13 18.93 1.77 9.29
N ILE A 14 18.83 3.02 8.81
CA ILE A 14 19.47 3.47 7.58
C ILE A 14 20.24 4.75 7.88
N VAL A 15 21.52 4.78 7.48
CA VAL A 15 22.33 5.99 7.59
C VAL A 15 22.06 6.90 6.40
N PHE A 16 21.51 8.08 6.67
CA PHE A 16 21.16 9.10 5.67
C PHE A 16 21.57 10.48 6.19
N GLY A 17 22.24 11.29 5.35
CA GLY A 17 22.81 12.58 5.78
C GLY A 17 23.78 12.47 6.97
N GLY A 18 24.48 11.34 7.11
CA GLY A 18 25.37 11.07 8.26
C GLY A 18 24.64 10.71 9.56
N LYS A 19 23.30 10.70 9.57
CA LYS A 19 22.49 10.37 10.75
C LYS A 19 21.88 8.97 10.62
N PRO A 20 21.90 8.13 11.67
CA PRO A 20 21.15 6.88 11.68
C PRO A 20 19.66 7.18 11.87
N ILE A 21 18.85 6.80 10.89
CA ILE A 21 17.40 6.99 10.90
C ILE A 21 16.71 5.63 11.05
N ARG A 22 15.78 5.55 12.01
CA ARG A 22 14.94 4.37 12.20
C ARG A 22 13.71 4.47 11.29
N PHE A 23 13.41 3.37 10.60
CA PHE A 23 12.14 3.17 9.92
C PHE A 23 11.42 1.96 10.52
N SER A 24 10.35 2.22 11.27
CA SER A 24 9.48 1.22 11.89
C SER A 24 8.00 1.56 11.66
N LEU A 25 7.09 0.71 12.15
CA LEU A 25 5.64 0.95 12.05
C LEU A 25 5.24 2.28 12.68
N ARG A 26 5.97 2.72 13.73
CA ARG A 26 5.70 3.99 14.41
C ARG A 26 5.97 5.19 13.50
N GLU A 27 7.15 5.24 12.87
CA GLU A 27 7.49 6.33 11.95
C GLU A 27 6.59 6.29 10.71
N PHE A 28 6.28 5.08 10.20
CA PHE A 28 5.34 4.91 9.10
C PHE A 28 3.96 5.48 9.41
N ALA A 29 3.39 5.14 10.58
CA ALA A 29 2.10 5.65 11.01
C ALA A 29 2.12 7.18 11.17
N ALA A 30 3.20 7.74 11.72
CA ALA A 30 3.35 9.17 11.91
C ALA A 30 3.33 9.95 10.60
N VAL A 31 4.08 9.52 9.57
CA VAL A 31 4.17 10.26 8.29
C VAL A 31 2.99 10.01 7.36
N THR A 32 2.31 8.87 7.47
CA THR A 32 1.19 8.54 6.57
C THR A 32 -0.18 8.88 7.16
N SER A 33 -0.27 9.01 8.49
CA SER A 33 -1.54 9.12 9.23
C SER A 33 -2.55 7.99 8.92
N LEU A 34 -2.09 6.88 8.33
CA LEU A 34 -2.94 5.73 8.01
C LEU A 34 -3.20 4.88 9.24
N ASN A 35 -4.36 4.22 9.27
CA ASN A 35 -4.66 3.24 10.31
C ASN A 35 -3.65 2.08 10.25
N CYS A 36 -2.83 1.98 11.30
CA CYS A 36 -1.78 0.98 11.46
C CYS A 36 -2.06 -0.02 12.59
N ASN A 37 -3.30 -0.10 13.07
CA ASN A 37 -3.73 -1.09 14.05
C ASN A 37 -3.49 -2.52 13.53
N PRO A 38 -3.39 -3.52 14.42
CA PRO A 38 -3.30 -4.91 14.00
C PRO A 38 -4.43 -5.24 13.02
N CYS A 39 -4.07 -5.87 11.90
CA CYS A 39 -5.06 -6.39 10.96
C CYS A 39 -6.00 -7.33 11.70
N PRO A 40 -7.33 -7.19 11.56
CA PRO A 40 -8.24 -8.18 12.12
C PRO A 40 -7.83 -9.54 11.56
N GLN A 41 -7.71 -10.56 12.42
CA GLN A 41 -7.60 -11.91 11.90
C GLN A 41 -8.87 -12.16 11.10
N PRO A 42 -8.77 -12.45 9.79
CA PRO A 42 -9.97 -12.63 9.00
C PRO A 42 -10.72 -13.83 9.59
N GLU A 43 -11.87 -13.58 10.20
CA GLU A 43 -12.82 -14.65 10.50
C GLU A 43 -13.05 -15.38 9.18
N LYS A 44 -12.85 -16.70 9.14
CA LYS A 44 -12.92 -17.49 7.90
C LYS A 44 -14.22 -17.16 7.16
N GLY A 45 -14.14 -16.34 6.10
CA GLY A 45 -15.30 -15.92 5.30
C GLY A 45 -15.54 -14.40 5.18
N THR A 46 -14.97 -13.54 6.02
CA THR A 46 -15.23 -12.07 5.93
C THR A 46 -14.61 -11.41 4.69
N LEU A 47 -13.52 -11.97 4.16
CA LEU A 47 -12.83 -11.45 2.97
C LEU A 47 -13.29 -12.11 1.67
N LYS A 48 -14.22 -13.07 1.73
CA LYS A 48 -14.71 -13.82 0.59
C LYS A 48 -16.19 -13.53 0.39
N CYS A 49 -16.66 -13.67 -0.85
CA CYS A 49 -18.09 -13.62 -1.12
C CYS A 49 -18.81 -14.68 -0.26
N LYS A 50 -19.89 -14.28 0.41
CA LYS A 50 -20.71 -15.20 1.23
C LYS A 50 -21.32 -16.28 0.32
N PRO A 51 -21.46 -17.53 0.80
CA PRO A 51 -22.14 -18.58 0.04
C PRO A 51 -23.54 -18.12 -0.40
N GLY A 52 -23.87 -18.31 -1.68
CA GLY A 52 -25.16 -17.91 -2.26
C GLY A 52 -25.26 -16.44 -2.69
N MET A 53 -24.21 -15.63 -2.54
CA MET A 53 -24.15 -14.28 -3.08
C MET A 53 -23.31 -14.20 -4.36
N THR A 54 -23.69 -13.30 -5.27
CA THR A 54 -22.87 -12.94 -6.42
C THR A 54 -21.62 -12.19 -5.95
N PRO A 55 -20.42 -12.58 -6.42
CA PRO A 55 -19.19 -11.84 -6.14
C PRO A 55 -19.29 -10.38 -6.56
N TYR A 56 -18.79 -9.47 -5.73
CA TYR A 56 -19.00 -8.04 -5.90
C TYR A 56 -18.33 -7.48 -7.14
N TRP A 57 -17.24 -8.10 -7.62
CA TRP A 57 -16.57 -7.67 -8.85
C TRP A 57 -17.47 -7.76 -10.10
N PHE A 58 -18.45 -8.69 -10.13
CA PHE A 58 -19.45 -8.70 -11.21
C PHE A 58 -20.31 -7.43 -11.18
N THR A 59 -20.73 -7.00 -10.00
CA THR A 59 -21.53 -5.79 -9.82
C THR A 59 -20.70 -4.53 -10.05
N LEU A 60 -19.49 -4.49 -9.50
CA LEU A 60 -18.64 -3.30 -9.48
C LEU A 60 -17.99 -3.04 -10.83
N PHE A 61 -17.59 -4.09 -11.56
CA PHE A 61 -16.86 -3.98 -12.84
C PHE A 61 -17.62 -4.54 -14.04
N GLY A 62 -18.89 -4.89 -13.88
CA GLY A 62 -19.70 -5.44 -14.98
C GLY A 62 -19.19 -6.78 -15.51
N GLY A 63 -18.50 -7.57 -14.68
CA GLY A 63 -17.94 -8.86 -15.07
C GLY A 63 -16.52 -8.80 -15.65
N GLU A 64 -15.84 -7.66 -15.61
CA GLU A 64 -14.39 -7.62 -15.85
C GLU A 64 -13.64 -8.12 -14.61
N GLU A 65 -12.95 -9.24 -14.74
CA GLU A 65 -12.23 -9.90 -13.64
C GLU A 65 -10.79 -9.38 -13.48
N ASN A 66 -10.21 -8.82 -14.56
CA ASN A 66 -8.79 -8.49 -14.63
C ASN A 66 -8.52 -6.98 -14.53
N VAL A 67 -9.29 -6.28 -13.69
CA VAL A 67 -9.12 -4.85 -13.48
C VAL A 67 -7.79 -4.55 -12.81
N THR A 68 -7.01 -3.63 -13.40
CA THR A 68 -5.77 -3.10 -12.84
C THR A 68 -5.95 -1.68 -12.31
N GLY A 69 -5.00 -1.19 -11.51
CA GLY A 69 -5.00 0.22 -11.07
C GLY A 69 -5.00 1.21 -12.24
N GLU A 70 -4.31 0.91 -13.34
CA GLU A 70 -4.33 1.76 -14.54
C GLU A 70 -5.69 1.78 -15.24
N MET A 71 -6.37 0.63 -15.29
CA MET A 71 -7.74 0.57 -15.79
C MET A 71 -8.66 1.43 -14.93
N LEU A 72 -8.58 1.33 -13.59
CA LEU A 72 -9.35 2.20 -12.68
C LEU A 72 -9.04 3.68 -12.89
N ALA A 73 -7.76 4.05 -12.99
CA ALA A 73 -7.36 5.44 -13.23
C ALA A 73 -7.89 5.96 -14.58
N SER A 74 -7.89 5.13 -15.61
CA SER A 74 -8.48 5.45 -16.92
C SER A 74 -10.00 5.63 -16.83
N LEU A 75 -10.70 4.73 -16.13
CA LEU A 75 -12.15 4.79 -15.93
C LEU A 75 -12.55 6.05 -15.16
N LEU A 76 -11.81 6.41 -14.10
CA LEU A 76 -12.04 7.63 -13.31
C LEU A 76 -11.82 8.90 -14.13
N ARG A 77 -10.81 8.94 -15.01
CA ARG A 77 -10.55 10.10 -15.89
C ARG A 77 -11.59 10.27 -17.00
N ARG A 78 -12.06 9.16 -17.57
CA ARG A 78 -12.93 9.18 -18.77
C ARG A 78 -14.41 9.29 -18.43
N SER A 79 -14.83 8.86 -17.24
CA SER A 79 -16.25 8.62 -17.00
C SER A 79 -17.04 9.87 -16.62
N ARG A 80 -17.95 10.27 -17.52
CA ARG A 80 -19.04 11.20 -17.24
C ARG A 80 -20.26 10.52 -16.56
N ASN A 81 -20.38 9.19 -16.68
CA ASN A 81 -21.62 8.46 -16.34
C ASN A 81 -21.50 7.51 -15.13
N LEU A 82 -20.34 7.40 -14.47
CA LEU A 82 -20.25 6.66 -13.21
C LEU A 82 -20.98 7.45 -12.11
N ASP A 83 -21.81 6.77 -11.34
CA ASP A 83 -22.43 7.31 -10.15
C ASP A 83 -21.37 7.64 -9.08
N ALA A 84 -21.73 8.46 -8.11
CA ALA A 84 -20.81 8.95 -7.10
C ALA A 84 -20.24 7.82 -6.22
N GLU A 85 -21.06 6.80 -5.89
CA GLU A 85 -20.64 5.69 -5.05
C GLU A 85 -19.59 4.85 -5.76
N THR A 86 -19.85 4.46 -7.01
CA THR A 86 -18.88 3.68 -7.81
C THR A 86 -17.58 4.46 -8.04
N LYS A 87 -17.65 5.78 -8.27
CA LYS A 87 -16.44 6.63 -8.36
C LYS A 87 -15.60 6.59 -7.08
N ILE A 88 -16.24 6.71 -5.91
CA ILE A 88 -15.53 6.63 -4.63
C ILE A 88 -14.90 5.24 -4.46
N LYS A 89 -15.64 4.17 -4.74
CA LYS A 89 -15.11 2.80 -4.64
C LYS A 89 -13.91 2.58 -5.57
N TYR A 90 -13.96 3.06 -6.80
CA TYR A 90 -12.82 3.00 -7.72
C TYR A 90 -11.62 3.79 -7.22
N ALA A 91 -11.84 5.00 -6.70
CA ALA A 91 -10.77 5.83 -6.15
C ALA A 91 -10.11 5.17 -4.93
N CYS A 92 -10.90 4.60 -4.03
CA CYS A 92 -10.41 3.87 -2.87
C CYS A 92 -9.59 2.63 -3.27
N LEU A 93 -10.07 1.80 -4.20
CA LEU A 93 -9.30 0.67 -4.72
C LEU A 93 -8.01 1.12 -5.43
N LEU A 94 -8.06 2.23 -6.17
CA LEU A 94 -6.88 2.80 -6.81
C LEU A 94 -5.84 3.27 -5.78
N LEU A 95 -6.27 3.94 -4.72
CA LEU A 95 -5.37 4.38 -3.64
C LEU A 95 -4.79 3.17 -2.88
N VAL A 96 -5.60 2.17 -2.56
CA VAL A 96 -5.15 1.00 -1.82
C VAL A 96 -4.26 0.10 -2.67
N ASP A 97 -4.73 -0.38 -3.82
CA ASP A 97 -4.03 -1.41 -4.60
C ASP A 97 -3.15 -0.84 -5.71
N GLY A 98 -3.49 0.34 -6.23
CA GLY A 98 -2.69 1.03 -7.24
C GLY A 98 -1.55 1.88 -6.66
N LEU A 99 -1.57 2.17 -5.36
CA LEU A 99 -0.55 3.00 -4.70
C LEU A 99 -0.01 2.38 -3.41
N LEU A 100 -0.83 2.18 -2.37
CA LEU A 100 -0.34 1.80 -1.04
C LEU A 100 0.18 0.36 -0.97
N CYS A 101 -0.55 -0.58 -1.57
CA CYS A 101 -0.33 -2.02 -1.47
C CYS A 101 0.16 -2.61 -2.80
N ARG A 102 0.65 -1.75 -3.70
CA ARG A 102 1.05 -2.16 -5.05
C ARG A 102 2.24 -3.12 -4.97
N ARG A 103 2.10 -4.28 -5.62
CA ARG A 103 3.16 -5.32 -5.69
C ARG A 103 3.89 -5.36 -7.03
N SER A 104 3.22 -4.91 -8.09
CA SER A 104 3.76 -4.78 -9.45
C SER A 104 2.94 -3.77 -10.26
N PHE A 105 3.48 -3.30 -11.38
CA PHE A 105 2.81 -2.33 -12.25
C PHE A 105 1.47 -2.89 -12.79
N ASN A 106 1.49 -4.12 -13.30
CA ASN A 106 0.32 -4.80 -13.87
C ASN A 106 -0.48 -5.61 -12.83
N MET A 107 -0.39 -5.25 -11.53
CA MET A 107 -1.14 -5.93 -10.49
C MET A 107 -2.64 -5.73 -10.72
N LYS A 108 -3.37 -6.85 -10.72
CA LYS A 108 -4.84 -6.87 -10.70
C LYS A 108 -5.31 -6.52 -9.29
N ILE A 109 -6.44 -5.82 -9.20
CA ILE A 109 -7.08 -5.53 -7.92
C ILE A 109 -7.48 -6.87 -7.27
N PRO A 110 -7.06 -7.15 -6.02
CA PRO A 110 -7.41 -8.40 -5.35
C PRO A 110 -8.92 -8.53 -5.18
N LYS A 111 -9.46 -9.72 -5.46
CA LYS A 111 -10.91 -9.97 -5.32
C LYS A 111 -11.37 -9.78 -3.88
N GLU A 112 -10.52 -10.09 -2.92
CA GLU A 112 -10.77 -9.87 -1.49
C GLU A 112 -11.01 -8.39 -1.20
N HIS A 113 -10.20 -7.49 -1.75
CA HIS A 113 -10.37 -6.05 -1.55
C HIS A 113 -11.62 -5.52 -2.24
N VAL A 114 -11.98 -6.10 -3.39
CA VAL A 114 -13.26 -5.82 -4.06
C VAL A 114 -14.44 -6.31 -3.21
N GLU A 115 -14.37 -7.48 -2.59
CA GLU A 115 -15.45 -7.91 -1.66
C GLU A 115 -15.53 -6.99 -0.44
N MET A 116 -14.39 -6.58 0.13
CA MET A 116 -14.36 -5.66 1.26
C MET A 116 -15.02 -4.32 0.93
N ILE A 117 -14.78 -3.76 -0.26
CA ILE A 117 -15.31 -2.44 -0.64
C ILE A 117 -16.81 -2.45 -0.96
N ARG A 118 -17.45 -3.62 -0.95
CA ARG A 118 -18.92 -3.72 -0.91
C ARG A 118 -19.47 -2.89 0.25
N ASP A 119 -18.82 -2.98 1.42
CA ASP A 119 -19.03 -2.12 2.59
C ASP A 119 -17.90 -1.08 2.65
N LEU A 120 -18.19 0.14 2.19
CA LEU A 120 -17.20 1.21 2.11
C LEU A 120 -16.67 1.61 3.50
N ASP A 121 -17.51 1.62 4.53
CA ASP A 121 -17.10 2.00 5.88
C ASP A 121 -16.15 0.96 6.48
N PHE A 122 -16.44 -0.32 6.29
CA PHE A 122 -15.54 -1.41 6.66
C PHE A 122 -14.21 -1.27 5.93
N PHE A 123 -14.24 -1.04 4.60
CA PHE A 123 -13.04 -0.87 3.79
C PHE A 123 -12.19 0.31 4.27
N LEU A 124 -12.78 1.47 4.56
CA LEU A 124 -12.05 2.66 5.01
C LEU A 124 -11.47 2.51 6.42
N LYS A 125 -12.15 1.75 7.30
CA LYS A 125 -11.66 1.46 8.67
C LYS A 125 -10.58 0.38 8.70
N TYR A 126 -10.45 -0.44 7.66
CA TYR A 126 -9.44 -1.49 7.59
C TYR A 126 -8.02 -0.90 7.73
N PRO A 127 -7.09 -1.56 8.46
CA PRO A 127 -5.77 -1.02 8.71
C PRO A 127 -4.83 -1.16 7.50
N TRP A 128 -5.14 -0.46 6.40
CA TRP A 128 -4.34 -0.43 5.17
C TRP A 128 -2.91 0.05 5.42
N GLY A 129 -2.69 0.93 6.40
CA GLY A 129 -1.35 1.39 6.78
C GLY A 129 -0.49 0.25 7.29
N ARG A 130 -1.05 -0.63 8.15
CA ARG A 130 -0.36 -1.82 8.64
C ARG A 130 -0.03 -2.78 7.50
N TYR A 131 -1.00 -3.05 6.64
CA TYR A 131 -0.83 -3.97 5.52
C TYR A 131 0.24 -3.49 4.53
N ALA A 132 0.22 -2.20 4.18
CA ALA A 132 1.22 -1.58 3.32
C ALA A 132 2.62 -1.59 3.95
N PHE A 133 2.72 -1.29 5.25
CA PHE A 133 3.99 -1.35 5.99
C PHE A 133 4.59 -2.76 5.98
N ASP A 134 3.79 -3.78 6.27
CA ASP A 134 4.25 -5.17 6.32
C ASP A 134 4.77 -5.61 4.93
N LEU A 135 4.09 -5.24 3.84
CA LEU A 135 4.57 -5.47 2.47
C LEU A 135 5.91 -4.80 2.19
N THR A 136 6.07 -3.54 2.59
CA THR A 136 7.32 -2.79 2.40
C THR A 136 8.46 -3.39 3.20
N MET A 137 8.23 -3.69 4.48
CA MET A 137 9.26 -4.29 5.34
C MET A 137 9.64 -5.69 4.88
N GLN A 138 8.68 -6.52 4.48
CA GLN A 138 8.95 -7.83 3.91
C GLN A 138 9.80 -7.70 2.63
N CYS A 139 9.47 -6.75 1.76
CA CYS A 139 10.22 -6.52 0.52
C CYS A 139 11.66 -6.07 0.77
N ILE A 140 11.89 -5.19 1.76
CA ILE A 140 13.22 -4.72 2.13
C ILE A 140 14.04 -5.84 2.80
N LYS A 141 13.46 -6.56 3.77
CA LYS A 141 14.21 -7.52 4.59
C LYS A 141 14.51 -8.85 3.90
N THR A 142 13.71 -9.24 2.91
CA THR A 142 13.94 -10.49 2.15
C THR A 142 15.00 -10.35 1.06
N ARG A 143 15.48 -9.13 0.79
CA ARG A 143 16.46 -8.89 -0.26
C ARG A 143 17.88 -8.85 0.28
N THR A 144 18.80 -9.39 -0.51
CA THR A 144 20.23 -9.29 -0.24
C THR A 144 20.76 -7.88 -0.57
N VAL A 145 21.91 -7.52 -0.02
CA VAL A 145 22.59 -6.24 -0.34
C VAL A 145 22.79 -6.08 -1.85
N ASN A 146 23.15 -7.16 -2.56
CA ASN A 146 23.35 -7.13 -4.01
C ASN A 146 22.05 -6.87 -4.79
N GLN A 147 20.91 -7.36 -4.29
CA GLN A 147 19.60 -7.10 -4.88
C GLN A 147 19.11 -5.67 -4.61
N LEU A 148 19.52 -5.07 -3.50
CA LEU A 148 19.19 -3.68 -3.17
C LEU A 148 20.16 -2.67 -3.81
N SER A 149 21.38 -3.08 -4.15
CA SER A 149 22.42 -2.22 -4.73
C SER A 149 22.36 -2.15 -6.27
N GLN A 150 21.19 -2.42 -6.85
CA GLN A 150 20.96 -2.29 -8.28
C GLN A 150 20.63 -0.83 -8.64
N PRO A 151 20.89 -0.38 -9.89
CA PRO A 151 20.53 0.97 -10.33
C PRO A 151 19.03 1.26 -10.17
N THR A 152 18.18 0.24 -10.31
CA THR A 152 16.74 0.33 -10.07
C THR A 152 16.26 -0.88 -9.27
N VAL A 153 15.36 -0.63 -8.33
CA VAL A 153 14.81 -1.66 -7.44
C VAL A 153 13.32 -1.38 -7.23
N ALA A 154 12.46 -2.28 -7.69
CA ALA A 154 11.02 -2.18 -7.44
C ALA A 154 10.71 -2.59 -6.00
N ILE A 155 10.20 -1.70 -5.15
CA ILE A 155 9.81 -2.02 -3.78
C ILE A 155 8.29 -2.18 -3.71
N GLN A 156 7.83 -3.22 -3.00
CA GLN A 156 6.40 -3.47 -2.80
C GLN A 156 5.85 -2.65 -1.63
N GLY A 157 4.55 -2.36 -1.66
CA GLY A 157 3.90 -1.53 -0.65
C GLY A 157 4.20 -0.04 -0.88
N PHE A 158 4.30 0.73 0.21
CA PHE A 158 4.38 2.18 0.14
C PHE A 158 5.75 2.73 0.57
N ILE A 159 6.75 2.57 -0.30
CA ILE A 159 8.14 3.02 -0.04
C ILE A 159 8.27 4.54 0.13
N HIS A 160 7.35 5.32 -0.42
CA HIS A 160 7.31 6.78 -0.26
C HIS A 160 7.21 7.20 1.21
N ALA A 161 6.61 6.38 2.09
CA ALA A 161 6.63 6.63 3.53
C ALA A 161 8.06 6.69 4.08
N MET A 162 8.99 5.87 3.57
CA MET A 162 10.38 5.92 4.00
C MET A 162 11.07 7.22 3.56
N GLN A 163 10.74 7.72 2.37
CA GLN A 163 11.23 9.02 1.89
C GLN A 163 10.71 10.17 2.77
N LEU A 164 9.44 10.13 3.15
CA LEU A 164 8.85 11.12 4.08
C LEU A 164 9.53 11.08 5.45
N VAL A 165 9.82 9.89 5.99
CA VAL A 165 10.57 9.75 7.25
C VAL A 165 11.97 10.35 7.15
N PHE A 166 12.64 10.20 6.00
CA PHE A 166 13.98 10.78 5.81
C PHE A 166 13.96 12.30 5.72
N ILE A 167 12.96 12.86 5.04
CA ILE A 167 12.76 14.31 4.95
C ILE A 167 12.47 14.89 6.34
N GLU A 168 11.60 14.23 7.11
CA GLU A 168 11.26 14.66 8.47
C GLU A 168 12.45 14.59 9.42
N ALA A 169 13.27 13.53 9.32
CA ALA A 169 14.44 13.35 10.17
C ALA A 169 15.65 14.20 9.77
N VAL A 170 15.74 14.62 8.50
CA VAL A 170 16.84 15.45 7.96
C VAL A 170 16.26 16.53 7.04
N PRO A 171 15.69 17.62 7.60
CA PRO A 171 15.03 18.67 6.81
C PRO A 171 15.94 19.34 5.80
N ASP A 172 17.25 19.40 6.07
CA ASP A 172 18.28 19.99 5.21
C ASP A 172 18.29 19.38 3.79
N VAL A 173 17.80 18.14 3.64
CA VAL A 173 17.70 17.46 2.34
C VAL A 173 16.75 18.18 1.39
N LEU A 174 15.72 18.87 1.89
CA LEU A 174 14.83 19.68 1.05
C LEU A 174 15.55 20.86 0.39
N THR A 175 16.62 21.35 1.02
CA THR A 175 17.41 22.49 0.50
C THR A 175 18.55 22.06 -0.42
N ALA A 176 18.90 20.76 -0.41
CA ALA A 176 19.98 20.20 -1.24
C ALA A 176 19.52 19.81 -2.66
N VAL A 177 18.21 19.79 -2.91
CA VAL A 177 17.64 19.62 -4.26
C VAL A 177 17.53 21.01 -4.90
N GLY A 178 18.69 21.60 -5.18
CA GLY A 178 18.85 22.83 -5.97
C GLY A 178 19.25 22.51 -7.40
#